data_AF-A0A8C4NTG2-F1
#
_entry.id   AF-A0A8C4NTG2-F1
#
_cell.length_a   1.000
_cell.length_b   1.000
_cell.length_c   1.000
_cell.angle_alpha   90.00
_cell.angle_beta   90.00
_cell.angle_gamma   90.00
#
_symmetry.space_group_name_H-M   'P 1'
#
loop_
_entity.id
_entity.type
_entity.pdbx_description
1 polymer ?
#
loop_
_entity_poly.entity_id
_entity_poly.type
_entity_poly.pdbx_seq_one_letter_code
_entity_poly.pdbx_strand_id
1 'polypeptide(L)'
;MADTREKALQDYRKKLLEHKEVDGRLKELREQLREQTKQYEKSENDLKALQSVGQIVGEVLKQLTEEKFIVKATNGPRYVVGCRRQVPAQRGGPSGVQHVPRGPWQRLLL
;
A
#
# COMPACT_ATOMS: atom_id res chain seq x y z
N MET A 1 60.57 -30.11 14.50
CA MET A 1 60.58 -28.65 14.17
C MET A 1 59.77 -28.32 12.92
N ALA A 2 59.59 -29.24 11.97
CA ALA A 2 58.65 -29.07 10.85
C ALA A 2 57.18 -29.13 11.31
N ASP A 3 56.90 -29.89 12.36
CA ASP A 3 55.54 -30.22 12.83
C ASP A 3 54.75 -29.01 13.36
N THR A 4 55.42 -28.02 13.96
CA THR A 4 54.77 -26.79 14.45
C THR A 4 54.37 -25.86 13.31
N ARG A 5 55.20 -25.80 12.27
CA ARG A 5 54.93 -25.00 11.07
C ARG A 5 53.80 -25.60 10.24
N GLU A 6 53.76 -26.92 10.11
CA GLU A 6 52.68 -27.65 9.44
C GLU A 6 51.34 -27.51 10.18
N LYS A 7 51.33 -27.62 11.51
CA LYS A 7 50.13 -27.38 12.33
C LYS A 7 49.59 -25.96 12.17
N ALA A 8 50.47 -24.95 12.23
CA ALA A 8 50.08 -23.56 12.04
C ALA A 8 49.47 -23.29 10.64
N LEU A 9 50.01 -23.93 9.59
CA LEU A 9 49.47 -23.83 8.23
C LEU A 9 48.12 -24.54 8.09
N GLN A 10 47.92 -25.68 8.74
CA GLN A 10 46.64 -26.37 8.77
C GLN A 10 45.56 -25.54 9.47
N ASP A 11 45.89 -24.91 10.60
CA ASP A 11 44.95 -24.06 11.33
C ASP A 11 44.61 -22.79 10.55
N TYR A 12 45.58 -22.21 9.84
CA TYR A 12 45.32 -21.09 8.92
C TYR A 12 44.39 -21.50 7.78
N ARG A 13 44.59 -22.69 7.21
CA ARG A 13 43.73 -23.22 6.14
C ARG A 13 42.30 -23.49 6.62
N LYS A 14 42.11 -23.99 7.85
CA LYS A 14 40.79 -24.15 8.47
C LYS A 14 40.08 -22.81 8.63
N LYS A 15 40.75 -21.80 9.17
CA LYS A 15 40.19 -20.44 9.32
C LYS A 15 39.79 -19.82 7.98
N LEU A 16 40.55 -20.07 6.92
CA LEU A 16 40.19 -19.61 5.57
C LEU A 16 38.95 -20.30 5.01
N LEU A 17 38.72 -21.57 5.35
CA LEU A 17 37.51 -22.28 4.95
C LEU A 17 36.30 -21.75 5.72
N GLU A 18 36.43 -21.57 7.04
CA GLU A 18 35.40 -20.96 7.88
C GLU A 18 35.00 -19.56 7.37
N HIS A 19 35.97 -18.73 7.01
CA HIS A 19 35.70 -17.40 6.44
C HIS A 19 34.89 -17.49 5.13
N LYS A 20 35.24 -18.43 4.24
CA LYS A 20 34.51 -18.63 2.98
C LYS A 20 33.09 -19.13 3.20
N GLU A 21 32.88 -20.02 4.18
CA GLU A 21 31.55 -20.50 4.54
C GLU A 21 30.69 -19.38 5.12
N VAL A 22 31.25 -18.58 6.02
CA VAL A 22 30.55 -17.43 6.61
C VAL A 22 30.22 -16.39 5.54
N ASP A 23 31.14 -16.08 4.63
CA ASP A 23 30.88 -15.18 3.50
C ASP A 23 29.76 -15.69 2.58
N GLY A 24 29.71 -17.01 2.33
CA GLY A 24 28.64 -17.64 1.57
C GLY A 24 27.29 -17.44 2.24
N ARG A 25 27.19 -17.78 3.53
CA ARG A 25 25.97 -17.56 4.34
C ARG A 25 25.58 -16.09 4.40
N LEU A 26 26.56 -15.18 4.49
CA LEU A 26 26.30 -13.74 4.52
C LEU A 26 25.66 -13.24 3.22
N LYS A 27 26.09 -13.78 2.07
CA LYS A 27 25.49 -13.44 0.76
C LYS A 27 24.07 -13.96 0.65
N GLU A 28 23.83 -15.21 1.02
CA GLU A 28 22.49 -15.82 1.03
C GLU A 28 21.53 -15.03 1.94
N LEU A 29 21.94 -14.71 3.17
CA LEU A 29 21.13 -13.92 4.10
C LEU A 29 20.84 -12.51 3.58
N ARG A 30 21.78 -11.89 2.85
CA ARG A 30 21.55 -10.57 2.22
C ARG A 30 20.55 -10.65 1.08
N GLU A 31 20.56 -11.71 0.28
CA GLU A 31 19.57 -11.93 -0.77
C GLU A 31 18.18 -12.17 -0.18
N GLN A 32 18.08 -13.02 0.84
CA GLN A 32 16.83 -13.25 1.58
C GLN A 32 16.27 -11.97 2.19
N LEU A 33 17.12 -11.14 2.80
CA LEU A 33 16.69 -9.84 3.35
C LEU A 33 16.11 -8.92 2.27
N ARG A 34 16.71 -8.90 1.07
CA ARG A 34 16.22 -8.08 -0.05
C ARG A 34 14.91 -8.59 -0.61
N GLU A 35 14.70 -9.90 -0.64
CA GLU A 35 13.43 -10.47 -1.06
C GLU A 35 12.32 -10.21 -0.03
N GLN A 36 12.61 -10.41 1.26
CA GLN A 36 11.66 -10.17 2.33
C GLN A 36 11.25 -8.70 2.44
N THR A 37 12.19 -7.77 2.28
CA THR A 37 11.87 -6.32 2.27
C THR A 37 10.96 -5.94 1.12
N LYS A 38 11.19 -6.46 -0.10
CA LYS A 38 10.28 -6.23 -1.23
C LYS A 38 8.88 -6.81 -1.00
N GLN A 39 8.79 -8.00 -0.42
CA GLN A 39 7.50 -8.62 -0.09
C GLN A 39 6.75 -7.82 0.98
N TYR A 40 7.49 -7.32 1.97
CA TYR A 40 6.94 -6.46 3.03
C TYR A 40 6.42 -5.13 2.49
N GLU A 41 7.18 -4.45 1.63
CA GLU A 41 6.72 -3.21 0.98
C GLU A 41 5.46 -3.44 0.13
N LYS A 42 5.40 -4.57 -0.58
CA LYS A 42 4.22 -4.93 -1.36
C LYS A 42 3.00 -5.16 -0.46
N SER A 43 3.14 -5.94 0.61
CA SER A 43 2.02 -6.21 1.53
C SER A 43 1.57 -4.96 2.28
N GLU A 44 2.50 -4.06 2.65
CA GLU A 44 2.13 -2.76 3.21
C GLU A 44 1.34 -1.89 2.23
N ASN A 45 1.74 -1.87 0.97
CA ASN A 45 1.03 -1.11 -0.06
C ASN A 45 -0.36 -1.68 -0.31
N ASP A 46 -0.48 -3.01 -0.36
CA ASP A 46 -1.76 -3.70 -0.51
C ASP A 46 -2.67 -3.44 0.70
N LEU A 47 -2.14 -3.44 1.92
CA LEU A 47 -2.89 -3.10 3.13
C LEU A 47 -3.35 -1.64 3.14
N LYS A 48 -2.49 -0.69 2.75
CA LYS A 48 -2.85 0.72 2.62
C LYS A 48 -3.92 0.93 1.54
N ALA A 49 -3.85 0.18 0.43
CA ALA A 49 -4.86 0.21 -0.62
C ALA A 49 -6.21 -0.35 -0.12
N LEU A 50 -6.22 -1.43 0.66
CA LEU A 50 -7.44 -1.99 1.27
C LEU A 50 -8.06 -1.05 2.32
N GLN A 51 -7.23 -0.27 3.03
CA GLN A 51 -7.70 0.74 3.96
C GLN A 51 -8.28 1.98 3.25
N SER A 52 -8.12 2.10 1.93
CA SER A 52 -8.81 3.16 1.19
C SER A 52 -10.33 2.95 1.34
N VAL A 53 -10.97 3.91 1.99
CA VAL A 53 -12.41 3.87 2.26
C VAL A 53 -13.12 3.85 0.91
N GLY A 54 -13.78 2.74 0.58
CA GLY A 54 -14.47 2.57 -0.70
C GLY A 54 -15.44 3.73 -0.96
N GLN A 55 -15.18 4.49 -2.02
CA GLN A 55 -16.03 5.63 -2.41
C GLN A 55 -17.31 5.10 -3.04
N ILE A 56 -18.46 5.60 -2.62
CA ILE A 56 -19.75 5.20 -3.17
C ILE A 56 -19.91 5.89 -4.53
N VAL A 57 -20.21 5.08 -5.54
CA VAL A 57 -20.50 5.51 -6.90
C VAL A 57 -21.99 5.86 -6.98
N GLY A 58 -22.29 7.08 -7.41
CA GLY A 58 -23.66 7.56 -7.57
C GLY A 58 -23.82 8.47 -8.78
N GLU A 59 -25.04 8.53 -9.30
CA GLU A 59 -25.43 9.44 -10.38
C GLU A 59 -25.81 10.80 -9.81
N VAL A 60 -25.31 11.88 -10.42
CA VAL A 60 -25.73 13.25 -10.12
C VAL A 60 -27.04 13.54 -10.84
N LEU A 61 -28.08 13.91 -10.12
CA LEU A 61 -29.39 14.23 -10.72
C LEU A 61 -29.53 15.73 -11.01
N LYS A 62 -29.25 16.56 -10.00
CA LYS A 62 -29.47 18.01 -10.08
C LYS A 62 -28.49 18.77 -9.19
N GLN A 63 -27.97 19.86 -9.72
CA GLN A 63 -27.19 20.85 -8.98
C GLN A 63 -28.16 21.86 -8.33
N LEU A 64 -28.02 22.08 -7.01
CA LEU A 64 -28.80 23.13 -6.31
C LEU A 64 -28.01 24.44 -6.26
N THR A 65 -26.75 24.36 -5.85
CA THR A 65 -25.81 25.48 -5.77
C THR A 65 -24.43 25.02 -6.24
N GLU A 66 -23.50 25.95 -6.46
CA GLU A 66 -22.14 25.63 -6.96
C GLU A 66 -21.42 24.55 -6.13
N GLU A 67 -21.73 24.47 -4.83
CA GLU A 67 -21.10 23.53 -3.92
C GLU A 67 -21.95 22.30 -3.56
N LYS A 68 -23.26 22.29 -3.88
CA LYS A 68 -24.22 21.26 -3.43
C LYS A 68 -24.90 20.53 -4.58
N PHE A 69 -24.80 19.20 -4.57
CA PHE A 69 -25.36 18.31 -5.58
C PHE A 69 -26.28 17.26 -4.96
N ILE A 70 -27.34 16.91 -5.68
CA ILE A 70 -28.16 15.74 -5.35
C ILE A 70 -27.57 14.53 -6.07
N VAL A 71 -27.12 13.54 -5.29
CA VAL A 71 -26.65 12.25 -5.80
C VAL A 71 -27.63 11.14 -5.43
N LYS A 72 -27.86 10.22 -6.37
CA LYS A 72 -28.59 8.98 -6.16
C LYS A 72 -27.59 7.83 -6.22
N ALA A 73 -27.49 7.05 -5.15
CA ALA A 73 -26.70 5.83 -5.17
C ALA A 73 -27.37 4.79 -6.08
N THR A 74 -26.59 3.85 -6.63
CA THR A 74 -27.03 2.84 -7.62
C THR A 74 -28.36 2.18 -7.29
N ASN A 75 -28.67 1.95 -6.01
CA ASN A 75 -29.99 1.52 -5.52
C ASN A 75 -30.37 2.12 -4.15
N GLY A 76 -29.98 3.37 -3.86
CA GLY A 76 -30.15 3.99 -2.53
C GLY A 76 -30.99 5.27 -2.52
N PRO A 77 -31.33 5.78 -1.32
CA PRO A 77 -32.02 7.06 -1.16
C PRO A 77 -31.17 8.22 -1.72
N ARG A 78 -31.84 9.36 -1.99
CA ARG A 78 -31.19 10.56 -2.53
C ARG A 78 -30.47 11.30 -1.40
N TYR A 79 -29.20 11.65 -1.63
CA TYR A 79 -28.39 12.42 -0.68
C TYR A 79 -28.01 13.77 -1.27
N VAL A 80 -27.90 14.78 -0.41
CA VAL A 80 -27.30 16.07 -0.75
C VAL A 80 -25.84 16.01 -0.31
N VAL A 81 -24.91 16.07 -1.27
CA VAL A 81 -23.47 16.02 -0.99
C VAL A 81 -22.79 17.32 -1.40
N GLY A 82 -21.80 17.72 -0.60
CA GLY A 82 -20.92 18.85 -0.91
C GLY A 82 -19.71 18.37 -1.71
N CYS A 83 -19.35 19.09 -2.77
CA CYS A 83 -18.12 18.79 -3.52
C CYS A 83 -16.88 19.28 -2.76
N ARG A 84 -15.79 18.50 -2.79
CA ARG A 84 -14.48 18.95 -2.31
C ARG A 84 -13.93 19.97 -3.32
N ARG A 85 -13.68 21.20 -2.88
CA ARG A 85 -13.27 22.37 -3.69
C ARG A 85 -12.03 22.20 -4.61
N GLN A 86 -11.30 21.09 -4.48
CA GLN A 86 -10.14 20.77 -5.32
C GLN A 86 -10.50 19.99 -6.60
N VAL A 87 -11.73 19.48 -6.73
CA VAL A 87 -12.20 18.83 -7.95
C VAL A 87 -12.94 19.86 -8.79
N PRO A 88 -12.47 20.21 -10.00
CA PRO A 88 -13.17 21.18 -10.85
C PRO A 88 -14.52 20.61 -11.27
N ALA A 89 -15.59 21.30 -10.89
CA ALA A 89 -16.99 20.92 -11.17
C ALA A 89 -17.30 20.79 -12.68
N GLN A 90 -16.45 21.33 -13.56
CA GLN A 90 -16.67 21.36 -15.01
C GLN A 90 -16.47 20.02 -15.73
N ARG A 91 -15.90 18.99 -15.08
CA ARG A 91 -15.65 17.69 -15.74
C ARG A 91 -16.81 16.69 -15.63
N GLY A 92 -17.86 17.04 -14.88
CA GLY A 92 -19.11 16.29 -14.83
C GLY A 92 -20.23 17.14 -15.40
N GLY A 93 -20.64 16.87 -16.64
CA GLY A 93 -21.96 17.30 -17.12
C GLY A 93 -23.08 16.73 -16.23
N PRO A 94 -24.37 16.96 -16.56
CA PRO A 94 -25.51 16.49 -15.76
C PRO A 94 -25.59 14.96 -15.55
N SER A 95 -24.65 14.18 -16.11
CA SER A 95 -24.47 12.74 -15.97
C SER A 95 -23.10 12.32 -15.38
N GLY A 96 -22.39 13.22 -14.69
CA GLY A 96 -21.09 12.92 -14.08
C GLY A 96 -21.21 12.04 -12.85
N VAL A 97 -20.51 10.90 -12.83
CA VAL A 97 -20.39 10.04 -11.65
C VAL A 97 -19.51 10.74 -10.61
N GLN A 98 -20.08 11.04 -9.44
CA GLN A 98 -19.33 11.63 -8.33
C GLN A 98 -19.09 10.61 -7.22
N HIS A 99 -17.89 10.68 -6.65
CA HIS A 99 -17.40 9.77 -5.62
C HIS A 99 -17.77 10.32 -4.23
N VAL A 100 -18.61 9.59 -3.49
CA VAL A 100 -18.99 9.97 -2.12
C VAL A 100 -18.09 9.24 -1.13
N PRO A 101 -17.31 9.93 -0.27
CA PRO A 101 -16.55 9.27 0.79
C PRO A 101 -17.51 8.66 1.82
N ARG A 102 -17.23 7.44 2.27
CA ARG A 102 -17.91 6.82 3.42
C ARG A 102 -17.51 7.54 4.71
N GLY A 103 -18.12 8.70 4.95
CA GLY A 103 -18.03 9.45 6.21
C GLY A 103 -19.15 9.09 7.20
N PRO A 104 -19.09 9.58 8.45
CA PRO A 104 -19.94 9.16 9.58
C PRO A 104 -21.45 9.44 9.45
N TRP A 105 -21.90 9.98 8.31
CA TRP A 105 -23.29 10.35 8.02
C TRP A 105 -24.23 9.14 7.87
N GLN A 106 -23.72 7.90 7.82
CA GLN A 106 -24.54 6.68 7.84
C GLN A 106 -25.05 6.28 9.24
N ARG A 107 -24.68 6.99 10.31
CA ARG A 107 -25.03 6.63 11.70
C ARG A 107 -26.35 7.25 12.21
N LEU A 108 -27.23 7.75 11.32
CA LEU A 108 -28.45 8.48 11.70
C LEU A 108 -29.75 7.91 11.11
N LEU A 109 -29.80 6.59 10.84
CA LEU A 109 -30.99 5.88 10.36
C LEU A 109 -31.17 4.51 11.04
N LEU A 110 -30.94 4.47 12.37
CA LEU A 110 -31.43 3.42 13.28
C LEU A 110 -32.06 4.12 14.49
#